data_AF-A0A3R5TFG0-F1
#
_entry.id   AF-A0A3R5TFG0-F1
#
_cell.length_a   1.000
_cell.length_b   1.000
_cell.length_c   1.000
_cell.angle_alpha   90.00
_cell.angle_beta   90.00
_cell.angle_gamma   90.00
#
_symmetry.space_group_name_H-M   'P 1'
#
loop_
_entity.id
_entity.type
_entity.pdbx_description
1 polymer ?
#
loop_
_entity_poly.entity_id
_entity_poly.type
_entity_poly.pdbx_seq_one_letter_code
_entity_poly.pdbx_strand_id
1 'polypeptide(L)'
;MDATNPKTVNNEKQLWHGFSVDALDTVAFGAGVYFAVEVRYSIQDTYSKPDPSGHKRMYLCRVLTGEYCNGKGGMRVPPAKPNAAGSHILYDSVTNDMNNQIMYIIFHDSQAFPEYLVTFKRG
;
A
#
# COMPACT_ATOMS: atom_id res chain seq x y z
N MET A 1 -6.27 -7.14 11.87
CA MET A 1 -5.00 -6.85 12.55
C MET A 1 -4.93 -7.74 13.75
N ASP A 2 -3.86 -8.52 13.84
CA ASP A 2 -3.66 -9.39 14.98
C ASP A 2 -3.24 -8.55 16.19
N ALA A 3 -3.76 -8.85 17.38
CA ALA A 3 -3.50 -8.07 18.59
C ALA A 3 -2.07 -8.27 19.15
N THR A 4 -1.18 -8.88 18.37
CA THR A 4 0.13 -9.40 18.76
C THR A 4 1.31 -8.59 18.23
N ASN A 5 1.08 -7.52 17.44
CA ASN A 5 2.20 -6.72 16.95
C ASN A 5 2.96 -6.05 18.11
N PRO A 6 4.32 -6.08 18.08
CA PRO A 6 5.13 -5.44 19.12
C PRO A 6 4.80 -3.95 19.25
N LYS A 7 4.81 -3.43 20.48
CA LYS A 7 4.56 -1.99 20.77
C LYS A 7 5.54 -1.03 20.08
N THR A 8 6.67 -1.54 19.59
CA THR A 8 7.69 -0.78 18.86
C THR A 8 7.38 -0.61 17.37
N VAL A 9 6.38 -1.32 16.84
CA VAL A 9 5.97 -1.23 15.44
C VAL A 9 5.00 -0.07 15.27
N ASN A 10 5.34 0.86 14.38
CA ASN A 10 4.35 1.83 13.93
C ASN A 10 3.38 1.14 12.97
N ASN A 11 2.25 0.69 13.52
CA ASN A 11 1.25 -0.13 12.83
C ASN A 11 0.45 0.65 11.78
N GLU A 12 0.43 1.98 11.86
CA GLU A 12 -0.36 2.83 10.97
C GLU A 12 0.52 3.89 10.30
N LYS A 13 0.34 4.09 9.01
CA LYS A 13 1.07 5.09 8.21
C LYS A 13 0.11 5.90 7.36
N GLN A 14 0.38 7.18 7.20
CA GLN A 14 -0.27 8.00 6.18
C GLN A 14 0.45 7.78 4.84
N LEU A 15 -0.27 7.29 3.83
CA LEU A 15 0.27 6.90 2.53
C LEU A 15 -0.62 7.36 1.37
N TRP A 16 -0.06 7.45 0.17
CA TRP A 16 -0.71 7.98 -1.02
C TRP A 16 -1.19 6.88 -1.96
N HIS A 17 -2.44 6.95 -2.41
CA HIS A 17 -2.99 6.04 -3.41
C HIS A 17 -3.48 6.82 -4.63
N GLY A 18 -3.03 6.45 -5.83
CA GLY A 18 -3.48 7.08 -7.07
C GLY A 18 -4.88 6.63 -7.49
N PHE A 19 -5.66 7.53 -8.11
CA PHE A 19 -7.01 7.24 -8.60
C PHE A 19 -7.00 6.78 -10.07
N SER A 20 -6.27 5.70 -10.40
CA SER A 20 -6.22 5.14 -11.76
C SER A 20 -6.63 3.68 -11.74
N VAL A 21 -7.69 3.37 -12.47
CA VAL A 21 -8.15 1.99 -12.72
C VAL A 21 -7.23 1.22 -13.67
N ASP A 22 -6.43 1.94 -14.47
CA ASP A 22 -5.48 1.36 -15.43
C ASP A 22 -4.16 0.95 -14.76
N ALA A 23 -3.94 1.34 -13.50
CA ALA A 23 -2.73 1.01 -12.74
C ALA A 23 -2.65 -0.45 -12.27
N LEU A 24 -3.66 -1.27 -12.60
CA LEU A 24 -3.79 -2.66 -12.13
C LEU A 24 -2.89 -3.67 -12.86
N ASP A 25 -2.27 -3.28 -13.99
CA ASP A 25 -1.58 -4.21 -14.88
C ASP A 25 -0.17 -4.64 -14.43
N THR A 26 0.40 -4.05 -13.35
CA THR A 26 1.75 -4.39 -12.87
C THR A 26 1.78 -4.76 -11.38
N VAL A 27 1.33 -5.97 -11.10
CA VAL A 27 1.30 -6.55 -9.74
C VAL A 27 2.68 -7.11 -9.32
N ALA A 28 3.69 -6.25 -9.24
CA ALA A 28 5.09 -6.66 -9.02
C ALA A 28 5.40 -7.29 -7.65
N PHE A 29 4.61 -6.96 -6.61
CA PHE A 29 4.90 -7.29 -5.22
C PHE A 29 3.75 -8.05 -4.53
N GLY A 30 2.68 -8.35 -5.25
CA GLY A 30 1.53 -9.11 -4.77
C GLY A 30 0.20 -8.46 -5.18
N ALA A 31 -0.82 -9.30 -5.39
CA ALA A 31 -2.18 -8.93 -5.81
C ALA A 31 -2.96 -8.28 -4.67
N GLY A 32 -2.52 -7.07 -4.30
CA GLY A 32 -3.13 -6.24 -3.28
C GLY A 32 -3.24 -4.79 -3.73
N VAL A 33 -3.59 -3.92 -2.78
CA VAL A 33 -3.74 -2.48 -3.03
C VAL A 33 -2.45 -1.76 -2.65
N TYR A 34 -1.94 -0.94 -3.57
CA TYR A 34 -0.65 -0.29 -3.46
C TYR A 34 -0.78 1.14 -2.93
N PHE A 35 0.07 1.47 -1.96
CA PHE A 35 0.14 2.77 -1.30
C PHE A 35 1.58 3.27 -1.27
N ALA A 36 1.82 4.45 -1.83
CA ALA A 36 3.16 5.06 -1.89
C ALA A 36 3.49 5.85 -0.63
N VAL A 37 4.75 5.80 -0.22
CA VAL A 37 5.29 6.63 0.87
C VAL A 37 5.41 8.08 0.43
N GLU A 38 5.87 8.31 -0.81
CA GLU A 38 6.02 9.65 -1.36
C GLU A 38 4.96 9.98 -2.41
N VAL A 39 4.41 11.20 -2.29
CA VAL A 39 3.38 11.73 -3.20
C VAL A 39 3.79 11.70 -4.67
N ARG A 40 5.09 11.89 -4.96
CA ARG A 40 5.64 11.91 -6.33
C ARG A 40 5.38 10.62 -7.11
N TYR A 41 5.19 9.49 -6.41
CA TYR A 41 4.85 8.24 -7.06
C TYR A 41 3.39 8.25 -7.51
N SER A 42 2.47 8.57 -6.60
CA SER A 42 1.03 8.54 -6.88
C SER A 42 0.56 9.63 -7.85
N ILE A 43 1.28 10.75 -7.98
CA ILE A 43 0.93 11.81 -8.95
C ILE A 43 1.22 11.45 -10.41
N GLN A 44 1.97 10.39 -10.71
CA GLN A 44 2.28 10.03 -12.11
C GLN A 44 0.99 9.71 -12.87
N ASP A 45 0.95 9.99 -14.17
CA ASP A 45 -0.27 9.82 -14.99
C ASP A 45 -0.76 8.36 -15.01
N THR A 46 0.16 7.40 -14.85
CA THR A 46 -0.16 5.98 -14.69
C THR A 46 -1.08 5.72 -13.49
N TYR A 47 -0.83 6.41 -12.36
CA TYR A 47 -1.51 6.16 -11.08
C TYR A 47 -2.61 7.18 -10.78
N SER A 48 -2.50 8.41 -11.28
CA SER A 48 -3.51 9.46 -11.13
C SER A 48 -3.82 10.06 -12.48
N LYS A 49 -4.49 9.30 -13.36
CA LYS A 49 -4.77 9.73 -14.73
C LYS A 49 -5.57 11.04 -14.74
N PRO A 50 -5.16 12.06 -15.51
CA PRO A 50 -5.92 13.28 -15.63
C PRO A 50 -7.26 13.00 -16.33
N ASP A 51 -8.32 13.65 -15.85
CA ASP A 51 -9.62 13.68 -16.52
C ASP A 51 -9.60 14.62 -17.75
N PRO A 52 -10.66 14.66 -18.58
CA PRO A 52 -10.69 15.54 -19.77
C PRO A 52 -10.49 17.03 -19.47
N SER A 53 -10.70 17.47 -18.22
CA SER A 53 -10.46 18.84 -17.77
C SER A 53 -9.06 19.05 -17.17
N GLY A 54 -8.20 18.03 -17.23
CA GLY A 54 -6.84 18.01 -16.71
C GLY A 54 -6.75 17.81 -15.20
N HIS A 55 -7.85 17.51 -14.50
CA HIS A 55 -7.78 17.25 -13.06
C HIS A 55 -7.30 15.83 -12.79
N LYS A 56 -6.38 15.72 -11.84
CA LYS A 56 -5.87 14.46 -11.29
C LYS A 56 -6.41 14.31 -9.87
N ARG A 57 -6.65 13.07 -9.47
CA ARG A 57 -7.18 12.71 -8.15
C ARG A 57 -6.26 11.68 -7.50
N MET A 58 -6.03 11.83 -6.21
CA MET A 58 -5.33 10.84 -5.39
C MET A 58 -5.91 10.85 -3.96
N TYR A 59 -5.80 9.73 -3.26
CA TYR A 59 -6.16 9.64 -1.85
C TYR A 59 -4.94 9.75 -0.95
N LEU A 60 -5.10 10.44 0.18
CA LEU A 60 -4.27 10.28 1.37
C LEU A 60 -5.00 9.35 2.32
N CYS A 61 -4.39 8.22 2.66
CA CYS A 61 -5.01 7.17 3.47
C CYS A 61 -4.21 6.92 4.75
N ARG A 62 -4.92 6.60 5.84
CA ARG A 62 -4.32 5.94 7.01
C ARG A 62 -4.36 4.44 6.76
N VAL A 63 -3.18 3.83 6.68
CA VAL A 63 -3.00 2.43 6.29
C VAL A 63 -2.37 1.65 7.42
N LEU A 64 -3.03 0.57 7.77
CA LEU A 64 -2.68 -0.39 8.80
C LEU A 64 -1.63 -1.37 8.25
N THR A 65 -0.37 -0.91 8.15
CA THR A 65 0.76 -1.67 7.57
C THR A 65 1.32 -2.73 8.51
N GLY A 66 1.16 -2.56 9.83
CA GLY A 66 1.61 -3.54 10.83
C GLY A 66 3.07 -4.00 10.65
N GLU A 67 3.31 -5.29 10.86
CA GLU A 67 4.57 -5.94 10.51
C GLU A 67 4.55 -6.31 9.03
N TYR A 68 5.64 -5.99 8.31
CA TYR A 68 5.74 -6.20 6.87
C TYR A 68 7.02 -6.93 6.46
N CYS A 69 6.98 -7.54 5.27
CA CYS A 69 8.13 -8.19 4.64
C CYS A 69 8.26 -7.81 3.15
N ASN A 70 9.31 -8.28 2.47
CA ASN A 70 9.43 -8.11 1.03
C ASN A 70 8.31 -8.84 0.28
N GLY A 71 7.64 -8.13 -0.62
CA GLY A 71 6.63 -8.68 -1.53
C GLY A 71 7.25 -9.32 -2.76
N LYS A 72 6.48 -10.17 -3.44
CA LYS A 72 6.85 -10.78 -4.73
C LYS A 72 5.61 -10.95 -5.60
N GLY A 73 5.81 -10.94 -6.92
CA GLY A 73 4.74 -11.19 -7.88
C GLY A 73 4.03 -12.53 -7.62
N GLY A 74 2.73 -12.57 -7.85
CA GLY A 74 1.89 -13.76 -7.67
C GLY A 74 1.39 -14.00 -6.24
N MET A 75 1.84 -13.24 -5.23
CA MET A 75 1.29 -13.32 -3.87
C MET A 75 -0.18 -12.87 -3.84
N ARG A 76 -1.04 -13.61 -3.12
CA ARG A 76 -2.44 -13.21 -2.84
C ARG A 76 -2.69 -12.85 -1.38
N VAL A 77 -1.76 -13.24 -0.52
CA VAL A 77 -1.72 -12.92 0.91
C VAL A 77 -0.24 -12.73 1.30
N PRO A 78 0.05 -12.01 2.40
CA PRO A 78 1.40 -11.90 2.91
C PRO A 78 1.99 -13.27 3.31
N PRO A 79 3.32 -13.46 3.26
CA PRO A 79 3.99 -14.64 3.80
C PRO A 79 3.74 -14.86 5.30
N ALA A 80 3.94 -16.10 5.75
CA ALA A 80 3.97 -16.43 7.17
C ALA A 80 5.21 -15.85 7.86
N LYS A 81 5.09 -15.47 9.15
CA LYS A 81 6.22 -14.97 9.94
C LYS A 81 7.23 -16.10 10.25
N PRO A 82 8.56 -15.88 10.23
CA PRO A 82 9.55 -16.94 10.40
C PRO A 82 9.51 -17.65 11.77
N ASN A 83 9.17 -16.90 12.83
CA ASN A 83 9.16 -17.41 14.21
C ASN A 83 7.82 -18.03 14.61
N ALA A 84 6.89 -18.18 13.67
CA ALA A 84 5.56 -18.73 13.88
C ALA A 84 5.53 -20.26 13.68
N ALA A 85 6.45 -20.99 14.32
CA ALA A 85 6.47 -22.45 14.25
C ALA A 85 5.13 -23.02 14.75
N GLY A 86 4.27 -23.43 13.82
CA GLY A 86 2.94 -23.97 14.09
C GLY A 86 1.78 -22.95 14.11
N SER A 87 2.02 -21.65 13.88
CA SER A 87 0.95 -20.66 13.82
C SER A 87 0.78 -20.12 12.40
N HIS A 88 -0.45 -20.05 11.90
CA HIS A 88 -0.80 -19.46 10.60
C HIS A 88 -0.73 -17.92 10.61
N ILE A 89 0.18 -17.34 11.38
CA ILE A 89 0.33 -15.88 11.52
C ILE A 89 1.10 -15.35 10.31
N LEU A 90 0.40 -14.55 9.51
CA LEU A 90 0.95 -13.86 8.36
C LEU A 90 1.51 -12.49 8.77
N TYR A 91 2.40 -11.93 7.95
CA TYR A 91 2.65 -10.49 7.97
C TYR A 91 1.36 -9.71 7.69
N ASP A 92 1.28 -8.46 8.13
CA ASP A 92 0.11 -7.61 7.91
C ASP A 92 0.11 -6.98 6.50
N SER A 93 1.30 -6.69 5.96
CA SER A 93 1.47 -6.12 4.62
C SER A 93 2.79 -6.56 4.00
N VAL A 94 3.03 -6.16 2.74
CA VAL A 94 4.35 -6.31 2.10
C VAL A 94 4.86 -4.98 1.57
N THR A 95 6.16 -4.89 1.30
CA THR A 95 6.85 -3.72 0.74
C THR A 95 7.70 -4.12 -0.47
N ASN A 96 8.15 -3.13 -1.26
CA ASN A 96 9.11 -3.33 -2.34
C ASN A 96 10.51 -3.72 -1.84
N ASP A 97 10.95 -3.14 -0.71
CA ASP A 97 12.28 -3.33 -0.13
C ASP A 97 12.23 -3.02 1.38
N MET A 98 12.74 -3.94 2.21
CA MET A 98 12.85 -3.81 3.67
C MET A 98 13.87 -2.77 4.15
N ASN A 99 14.79 -2.33 3.31
CA ASN A 99 15.76 -1.28 3.64
C ASN A 99 15.31 0.11 3.16
N ASN A 100 14.55 0.17 2.07
CA ASN A 100 14.05 1.42 1.50
C ASN A 100 12.61 1.27 0.98
N GLN A 101 11.64 1.44 1.88
CA GLN A 101 10.23 1.31 1.57
C GLN A 101 9.76 2.56 0.81
N ILE A 102 9.44 2.40 -0.47
CA ILE A 102 8.76 3.45 -1.25
C ILE A 102 7.26 3.18 -1.38
N MET A 103 6.81 1.96 -1.07
CA MET A 103 5.41 1.57 -1.09
C MET A 103 5.09 0.44 -0.11
N TYR A 104 3.83 0.35 0.27
CA TYR A 104 3.24 -0.75 1.01
C TYR A 104 2.08 -1.34 0.22
N ILE A 105 1.92 -2.65 0.29
CA ILE A 105 0.84 -3.40 -0.35
C ILE A 105 0.05 -4.13 0.73
N ILE A 106 -1.26 -3.85 0.81
CA ILE A 106 -2.20 -4.52 1.72
C ILE A 106 -3.10 -5.48 0.94
N PHE A 107 -3.63 -6.49 1.62
CA PHE A 107 -4.43 -7.56 1.01
C PHE A 107 -5.85 -7.65 1.58
N HIS A 108 -6.20 -6.76 2.54
CA HIS A 108 -7.55 -6.66 3.10
C HIS A 108 -8.05 -5.22 3.07
N ASP A 109 -9.26 -5.02 2.55
CA ASP A 109 -9.85 -3.69 2.34
C ASP A 109 -10.02 -2.89 3.65
N SER A 110 -10.26 -3.58 4.77
CA SER A 110 -10.38 -2.94 6.08
C SER A 110 -9.06 -2.40 6.65
N GLN A 111 -7.92 -2.60 5.97
CA GLN A 111 -6.62 -2.08 6.40
C GLN A 111 -6.36 -0.64 5.93
N ALA A 112 -7.21 -0.05 5.09
CA ALA A 112 -7.03 1.32 4.64
C ALA A 112 -8.28 2.16 4.93
N PHE A 113 -8.06 3.31 5.56
CA PHE A 113 -9.06 4.36 5.72
C PHE A 113 -8.69 5.56 4.84
N PRO A 114 -9.44 5.86 3.77
CA PRO A 114 -9.21 7.04 2.94
C PRO A 114 -9.61 8.30 3.72
N GLU A 115 -8.62 9.10 4.10
CA GLU A 115 -8.81 10.28 4.95
C GLU A 115 -9.16 11.52 4.11
N TYR A 116 -8.50 11.68 2.96
CA TYR A 116 -8.73 12.80 2.05
C TYR A 116 -8.69 12.38 0.59
N LEU A 117 -9.52 13.02 -0.24
CA LEU A 117 -9.40 13.03 -1.69
C LEU A 117 -8.77 14.35 -2.14
N VAL A 118 -7.56 14.28 -2.68
CA VAL A 118 -6.84 15.45 -3.20
C VAL A 118 -7.08 15.56 -4.70
N THR A 119 -7.60 16.71 -5.14
CA THR A 119 -7.76 17.04 -6.56
C THR A 119 -6.79 18.15 -6.95
N PHE A 120 -6.02 17.95 -8.01
CA PHE A 120 -4.98 18.88 -8.45
C PHE A 120 -4.85 18.89 -9.98
N LYS A 121 -4.14 19.88 -10.52
CA LYS A 121 -3.74 19.93 -11.94
C LYS A 121 -2.23 20.08 -12.03
N ARG A 122 -1.64 19.63 -13.12
CA ARG A 122 -0.26 19.98 -13.46
C ARG A 122 -0.27 21.46 -13.90
N GLY A 123 0.60 22.27 -13.27
CA GLY A 123 0.81 23.67 -13.67
C GLY A 123 1.55 23.79 -14.98
#